data_AF-A0A1H6TPU7-F1
#
_entry.id   AF-A0A1H6TPU7-F1
#
_cell.length_a   1.000
_cell.length_b   1.000
_cell.length_c   1.000
_cell.angle_alpha   90.00
_cell.angle_beta   90.00
_cell.angle_gamma   90.00
#
_symmetry.space_group_name_H-M   'P 1'
#
loop_
_entity.id
_entity.type
_entity.pdbx_description
1 polymer ?
#
loop_
_entity_poly.entity_id
_entity_poly.type
_entity_poly.pdbx_seq_one_letter_code
_entity_poly.pdbx_strand_id
1 'polypeptide(L)'
;MEHKIHQGRNVKRFREMLGIKQEVLAFDLGDDWNQKKISLLEQKDVIDNTLLQQISKVLKIPVEAIENFDEEQAINIISSTFHGTQGLINYSPVFNNNPIDKLVQLHEEKIALYERMLKEKDEMMVRLEKLIQTK
;
A
#
# COMPACT_ATOMS: atom_id res chain seq x y z
N MET A 1 -19.83 20.84 13.13
CA MET A 1 -19.26 20.09 14.27
C MET A 1 -17.76 20.08 14.05
N GLU A 2 -16.95 20.57 14.98
CA GLU A 2 -15.48 20.46 14.87
C GLU A 2 -15.13 18.98 14.70
N HIS A 3 -14.52 18.64 13.57
CA HIS A 3 -14.00 17.31 13.32
C HIS A 3 -12.79 17.13 14.24
N LYS A 4 -13.01 16.65 15.46
CA LYS A 4 -11.95 16.44 16.42
C LYS A 4 -11.12 15.25 15.93
N ILE A 5 -9.94 15.53 15.39
CA ILE A 5 -9.07 14.50 14.83
C ILE A 5 -8.63 13.56 15.95
N HIS A 6 -8.84 12.27 15.75
CA HIS A 6 -8.51 11.23 16.74
C HIS A 6 -7.18 10.58 16.37
N GLN A 7 -6.09 11.05 17.00
CA GLN A 7 -4.73 10.62 16.70
C GLN A 7 -4.50 9.12 16.95
N GLY A 8 -5.06 8.55 18.02
CA GLY A 8 -4.97 7.10 18.28
C GLY A 8 -5.57 6.23 17.16
N ARG A 9 -6.74 6.62 16.64
CA ARG A 9 -7.38 5.97 15.50
C ARG A 9 -6.52 6.07 14.25
N ASN A 10 -5.91 7.24 14.03
CA ASN A 10 -5.01 7.46 12.90
C ASN A 10 -3.77 6.54 12.99
N VAL A 11 -3.15 6.43 14.17
CA VAL A 11 -2.05 5.49 14.42
C VAL A 11 -2.47 4.05 14.13
N LYS A 12 -3.65 3.63 14.59
CA LYS A 12 -4.19 2.29 14.31
C LYS A 12 -4.33 2.03 12.82
N ARG A 13 -4.88 3.00 12.07
CA ARG A 13 -5.08 2.90 10.62
C ARG A 13 -3.76 2.76 9.88
N PHE A 14 -2.79 3.61 10.17
CA PHE A 14 -1.47 3.52 9.55
C PHE A 14 -0.76 2.21 9.87
N ARG A 15 -0.86 1.75 11.13
CA ARG A 15 -0.32 0.43 11.52
C ARG A 15 -0.97 -0.70 10.71
N GLU A 16 -2.29 -0.69 10.56
CA GLU A 16 -3.04 -1.70 9.78
C GLU A 16 -2.71 -1.64 8.29
N MET A 17 -2.59 -0.44 7.70
CA MET A 17 -2.19 -0.23 6.31
C MET A 17 -0.79 -0.77 6.02
N LEU A 18 0.13 -0.66 6.98
CA LEU A 18 1.48 -1.22 6.89
C LEU A 18 1.54 -2.73 7.22
N GLY A 19 0.42 -3.34 7.60
CA GLY A 19 0.36 -4.77 7.99
C GLY A 19 1.11 -5.09 9.29
N ILE A 20 1.37 -4.09 10.13
CA ILE A 20 2.15 -4.25 11.37
C ILE A 20 1.23 -4.74 12.49
N LYS A 21 1.63 -5.79 13.22
CA LYS A 21 0.91 -6.26 14.41
C LYS A 21 1.18 -5.32 15.59
N GLN A 22 0.21 -5.20 16.51
CA GLN A 22 0.37 -4.38 17.73
C GLN A 22 1.60 -4.80 18.57
N GLU A 23 1.92 -6.09 18.61
CA GLU A 23 3.11 -6.62 19.29
C GLU A 23 4.42 -6.13 18.67
N VAL A 24 4.47 -6.00 17.35
CA VAL A 24 5.66 -5.51 16.62
C VAL A 24 5.85 -4.02 16.86
N LEU A 25 4.76 -3.24 16.78
CA LEU A 25 4.83 -1.81 17.12
C LEU A 25 5.25 -1.58 18.57
N ALA A 26 4.77 -2.42 19.50
CA ALA A 26 5.20 -2.36 20.89
C ALA A 26 6.69 -2.64 21.03
N PHE A 27 7.19 -3.69 20.38
CA PHE A 27 8.61 -4.03 20.40
C PHE A 27 9.50 -2.89 19.89
N ASP A 28 9.11 -2.25 18.78
CA ASP A 28 9.87 -1.15 18.18
C ASP A 28 9.81 0.16 19.01
N LEU A 29 8.78 0.36 19.82
CA LEU A 29 8.66 1.49 20.75
C LEU A 29 9.45 1.28 22.06
N GLY A 30 9.87 0.04 22.35
CA GLY A 30 10.75 -0.31 23.47
C GLY A 30 10.09 -1.15 24.57
N ASP A 31 10.88 -1.55 25.57
CA ASP A 31 10.51 -2.55 26.61
C ASP A 31 9.31 -2.14 27.47
N ASP A 32 9.03 -0.84 27.59
CA ASP A 32 7.87 -0.33 28.31
C ASP A 32 6.55 -0.53 27.54
N TRP A 33 6.60 -0.91 26.27
CA TRP A 33 5.43 -1.08 25.42
C TRP A 33 5.04 -2.54 25.27
N ASN A 34 3.74 -2.78 25.30
CA ASN A 34 3.16 -4.10 25.05
C ASN A 34 1.86 -3.98 24.26
N GLN A 35 1.37 -5.09 23.74
CA GLN A 35 0.16 -5.15 22.90
C GLN A 35 -1.06 -4.45 23.56
N LYS A 36 -1.24 -4.60 24.88
CA LYS A 36 -2.32 -3.93 25.62
C LYS A 36 -2.14 -2.41 25.69
N LYS A 37 -0.92 -1.93 25.94
CA LYS A 37 -0.59 -0.49 25.97
C LYS A 37 -0.78 0.16 24.59
N ILE A 38 -0.41 -0.54 23.51
CA ILE A 38 -0.68 -0.08 22.14
C ILE A 38 -2.19 0.00 21.88
N SER A 39 -2.96 -1.04 22.25
CA SER A 39 -4.41 -1.00 22.10
C SER A 39 -5.05 0.17 22.87
N LEU A 40 -4.53 0.52 24.05
CA LEU A 40 -5.02 1.67 24.82
C LEU A 40 -4.61 3.00 24.18
N LEU A 41 -3.40 3.08 23.62
CA LEU A 41 -2.92 4.25 22.89
C LEU A 41 -3.77 4.52 21.64
N GLU A 42 -4.14 3.49 20.90
CA GLU A 42 -4.99 3.58 19.71
C GLU A 42 -6.40 4.11 20.02
N GLN A 43 -6.85 4.04 21.27
CA GLN A 43 -8.15 4.55 21.72
C GLN A 43 -8.09 5.99 22.26
N LYS A 44 -6.91 6.61 22.30
CA LYS A 44 -6.76 8.00 22.77
C LYS A 44 -7.04 9.00 21.66
N ASP A 45 -7.90 9.97 21.95
CA ASP A 45 -8.16 11.11 21.05
C ASP A 45 -6.87 11.89 20.73
N VAL A 46 -6.08 12.18 21.76
CA VAL A 46 -4.83 12.95 21.68
C VAL A 46 -3.71 12.15 22.32
N ILE A 47 -2.58 12.08 21.62
CA ILE A 47 -1.34 11.43 22.06
C ILE A 47 -0.34 12.52 22.42
N ASP A 48 0.52 12.25 23.40
CA ASP A 48 1.61 13.18 23.73
C ASP A 48 2.56 13.33 22.52
N ASN A 49 2.98 14.56 22.24
CA ASN A 49 3.78 14.88 21.06
C ASN A 49 5.11 14.11 21.04
N THR A 50 5.73 13.92 22.22
CA THR A 50 6.97 13.14 22.33
C THR A 50 6.80 11.71 21.85
N LEU A 51 5.68 11.09 22.22
CA LEU A 51 5.32 9.74 21.85
C LEU A 51 4.85 9.65 20.39
N LEU A 52 4.13 10.66 19.92
CA LEU A 52 3.71 10.75 18.52
C LEU A 52 4.92 10.82 17.58
N GLN A 53 5.96 11.57 17.96
CA GLN A 53 7.24 11.60 17.24
C GLN A 53 7.96 10.25 17.24
N GLN A 54 7.90 9.50 18.34
CA GLN A 54 8.46 8.14 18.39
C GLN A 54 7.71 7.20 17.46
N ILE A 55 6.37 7.22 17.50
CA ILE A 55 5.52 6.42 16.62
C ILE A 55 5.76 6.77 15.15
N SER A 56 5.86 8.06 14.83
CA SER A 56 6.19 8.58 13.50
C SER A 56 7.51 8.00 12.98
N LYS A 57 8.55 7.95 13.82
CA LYS A 57 9.85 7.37 13.46
C LYS A 57 9.77 5.86 13.20
N VAL A 58 9.05 5.14 14.04
CA VAL A 58 8.88 3.68 13.92
C VAL A 58 8.10 3.33 12.65
N LEU A 59 6.96 3.99 12.44
CA LEU A 59 6.11 3.77 11.27
C LEU A 59 6.68 4.40 9.99
N LYS A 60 7.69 5.28 10.12
CA LYS A 60 8.28 6.09 9.04
C LYS A 60 7.25 6.96 8.32
N ILE A 61 6.37 7.58 9.10
CA ILE A 61 5.28 8.44 8.62
C ILE A 61 5.46 9.83 9.26
N PRO A 62 5.33 10.94 8.52
CA PRO A 62 5.40 12.28 9.09
C PRO A 62 4.39 12.46 10.24
N VAL A 63 4.78 13.13 11.32
CA VAL A 63 3.91 13.37 12.49
C VAL A 63 2.64 14.09 12.05
N GLU A 64 2.79 15.06 11.16
CA GLU A 64 1.71 15.87 10.59
C GLU A 64 0.69 15.00 9.85
N ALA A 65 1.14 13.90 9.24
CA ALA A 65 0.23 12.97 8.58
C ALA A 65 -0.62 12.23 9.61
N ILE A 66 -0.09 11.89 10.79
CA ILE A 66 -0.88 11.26 11.87
C ILE A 66 -1.83 12.27 12.51
N GLU A 67 -1.39 13.52 12.66
CA GLU A 67 -2.18 14.61 13.26
C GLU A 67 -3.31 15.12 12.36
N ASN A 68 -3.11 15.12 11.04
CA ASN A 68 -4.05 15.70 10.08
C ASN A 68 -4.78 14.63 9.24
N PHE A 69 -4.59 13.34 9.52
CA PHE A 69 -5.29 12.28 8.79
C PHE A 69 -6.79 12.33 9.11
N ASP A 70 -7.57 12.56 8.06
CA ASP A 70 -9.02 12.46 8.06
C ASP A 70 -9.44 11.24 7.22
N GLU A 71 -9.98 10.23 7.90
CA GLU A 71 -10.41 8.98 7.30
C GLU A 71 -11.49 9.19 6.25
N GLU A 72 -12.41 10.14 6.44
CA GLU A 72 -13.48 10.40 5.47
C GLU A 72 -12.92 11.02 4.20
N GLN A 73 -11.93 11.91 4.31
CA GLN A 73 -11.23 12.47 3.15
C GLN A 73 -10.39 11.41 2.43
N ALA A 74 -9.68 10.54 3.16
CA ALA A 74 -8.92 9.46 2.56
C ALA A 74 -9.81 8.45 1.81
N ILE A 75 -10.94 8.06 2.41
CA ILE A 75 -11.93 7.18 1.77
C ILE A 75 -12.58 7.89 0.58
N ASN A 76 -12.88 9.19 0.66
CA ASN A 76 -13.40 9.94 -0.46
C ASN A 76 -12.39 10.02 -1.60
N ILE A 77 -11.09 10.23 -1.35
CA ILE A 77 -10.05 10.20 -2.39
C ILE A 77 -9.96 8.80 -3.01
N ILE A 78 -9.93 7.75 -2.20
CA ILE A 78 -9.86 6.36 -2.66
C ILE A 78 -11.10 6.01 -3.49
N SER A 79 -12.29 6.30 -2.99
CA SER A 79 -13.58 6.11 -3.68
C SER A 79 -13.66 6.93 -4.98
N SER A 80 -13.21 8.18 -4.97
CA SER A 80 -13.15 9.06 -6.15
C SER A 80 -12.11 8.59 -7.17
N THR A 81 -11.03 7.95 -6.72
CA THR A 81 -9.98 7.39 -7.61
C THR A 81 -10.45 6.08 -8.24
N PHE A 82 -11.27 5.29 -7.53
CA PHE A 82 -11.89 4.07 -8.06
C PHE A 82 -13.16 4.31 -8.88
N HIS A 83 -13.86 5.45 -8.70
CA HIS A 83 -15.07 5.81 -9.45
C HIS A 83 -14.92 6.96 -10.47
N GLY A 84 -13.79 7.69 -10.48
CA GLY A 84 -13.67 8.97 -11.19
C GLY A 84 -12.37 9.13 -11.96
N THR A 85 -12.21 8.35 -13.04
CA THR A 85 -11.14 8.46 -14.04
C THR A 85 -11.06 9.78 -14.83
N GLN A 86 -11.60 10.91 -14.38
CA GLN A 86 -11.70 12.12 -15.23
C GLN A 86 -11.45 13.49 -14.56
N GLY A 87 -11.15 13.58 -13.26
CA GLY A 87 -11.40 14.84 -12.54
C GLY A 87 -10.23 15.75 -12.14
N LEU A 88 -9.05 15.22 -11.78
CA LEU A 88 -8.08 16.01 -10.99
C LEU A 88 -6.64 15.83 -11.49
N ILE A 89 -6.48 16.22 -12.75
CA ILE A 89 -5.23 16.79 -13.26
C ILE A 89 -5.05 18.13 -12.53
N ASN A 90 -3.89 18.38 -11.91
CA ASN A 90 -3.46 19.61 -11.22
C ASN A 90 -3.45 19.57 -9.68
N TYR A 91 -2.47 18.88 -9.08
CA TYR A 91 -1.45 19.51 -8.22
C TYR A 91 -0.52 18.42 -7.64
N SER A 92 0.64 18.21 -8.27
CA SER A 92 1.95 18.09 -7.61
C SER A 92 3.01 17.59 -8.62
N PRO A 93 4.13 18.30 -8.83
CA PRO A 93 5.17 17.92 -9.76
C PRO A 93 6.21 17.03 -9.05
N VAL A 94 6.00 15.71 -9.00
CA VAL A 94 6.98 14.81 -8.37
C VAL A 94 7.05 13.49 -9.12
N PHE A 95 8.02 13.40 -10.04
CA PHE A 95 8.62 12.21 -10.65
C PHE A 95 7.67 11.10 -11.13
N ASN A 96 7.58 10.97 -12.45
CA ASN A 96 6.97 9.89 -13.22
C ASN A 96 7.72 8.54 -13.06
N ASN A 97 7.89 8.09 -11.81
CA ASN A 97 8.41 6.79 -11.42
C ASN A 97 7.38 6.11 -10.50
N ASN A 98 6.12 6.09 -10.92
CA ASN A 98 5.08 5.40 -10.17
C ASN A 98 5.37 3.89 -10.20
N PRO A 99 5.65 3.24 -9.05
CA PRO A 99 5.98 1.82 -9.00
C PRO A 99 4.85 0.94 -9.57
N ILE A 100 3.62 1.44 -9.55
CA ILE A 100 2.45 0.74 -10.10
C ILE A 100 2.50 0.66 -11.62
N ASP A 101 2.85 1.74 -12.31
CA ASP A 101 2.93 1.74 -13.79
C ASP A 101 4.01 0.77 -14.27
N LYS A 102 5.12 0.68 -13.52
CA LYS A 102 6.19 -0.29 -13.79
C LYS A 102 5.75 -1.74 -13.53
N LEU A 103 4.89 -1.98 -12.53
CA LEU A 103 4.32 -3.30 -12.27
C LEU A 103 3.32 -3.72 -13.35
N VAL A 104 2.49 -2.78 -13.84
CA VAL A 104 1.56 -3.04 -14.95
C VAL A 104 2.34 -3.37 -16.21
N GLN A 105 3.36 -2.58 -16.56
CA GLN A 105 4.22 -2.84 -17.71
C GLN A 105 4.91 -4.21 -17.61
N LEU A 106 5.47 -4.57 -16.45
CA LEU A 106 6.06 -5.89 -16.23
C LEU A 106 5.05 -7.03 -16.41
N HIS A 107 3.79 -6.81 -16.05
CA HIS A 107 2.73 -7.81 -16.21
C HIS A 107 2.35 -7.99 -17.69
N GLU A 108 2.23 -6.89 -18.43
CA GLU A 108 1.97 -6.91 -19.88
C GLU A 108 3.11 -7.58 -20.65
N GLU A 109 4.36 -7.24 -20.34
CA GLU A 109 5.55 -7.87 -20.95
C GLU A 109 5.60 -9.37 -20.65
N LYS A 110 5.24 -9.78 -19.42
CA LYS A 110 5.16 -11.19 -19.03
C LYS A 110 4.08 -11.95 -19.81
N ILE A 111 2.89 -11.36 -20.00
CA ILE A 111 1.80 -11.97 -20.78
C ILE A 111 2.25 -12.16 -22.24
N ALA A 112 2.80 -11.11 -22.86
CA ALA A 112 3.29 -11.16 -24.23
C ALA A 112 4.38 -12.23 -24.42
N LEU A 113 5.26 -12.40 -23.43
CA LEU A 113 6.29 -13.43 -23.45
C LEU A 113 5.70 -14.84 -23.36
N TYR A 114 4.67 -15.05 -22.53
CA TYR A 114 3.98 -16.34 -22.47
C TYR A 114 3.25 -16.68 -23.76
N GLU A 115 2.58 -15.72 -24.40
CA GLU A 115 1.93 -15.94 -25.69
C GLU A 115 2.94 -16.36 -26.77
N ARG A 116 4.11 -15.70 -26.83
CA ARG A 116 5.19 -16.07 -27.74
C ARG A 116 5.72 -17.47 -27.48
N MET A 117 5.93 -17.84 -26.22
CA MET A 117 6.40 -19.17 -25.83
C MET A 117 5.38 -20.26 -26.17
N LEU A 118 4.08 -20.00 -25.97
CA LEU A 118 3.02 -20.92 -26.36
C LEU A 118 3.01 -21.14 -27.88
N LYS A 119 3.10 -20.05 -28.65
CA LYS A 119 3.20 -20.14 -30.10
C LYS A 119 4.43 -20.94 -30.57
N GLU A 120 5.59 -20.72 -29.97
CA GLU A 120 6.80 -21.48 -30.29
C GLU A 120 6.64 -22.98 -29.98
N LYS A 121 5.97 -23.31 -28.87
CA LYS A 121 5.63 -24.69 -28.53
C LYS A 121 4.69 -25.32 -29.56
N ASP A 122 3.65 -24.62 -29.98
CA ASP A 122 2.71 -25.11 -30.98
C ASP A 122 3.43 -25.35 -32.33
N GLU A 123 4.28 -24.42 -32.76
CA GLU A 123 5.09 -24.58 -33.96
C GLU A 123 6.05 -25.78 -33.87
N MET A 124 6.66 -26.00 -32.70
CA MET A 124 7.53 -27.14 -32.45
C MET A 124 6.76 -28.46 -32.49
N MET A 125 5.56 -28.50 -31.89
CA MET A 125 4.68 -29.67 -31.93
C MET A 125 4.29 -30.02 -33.36
N VAL A 126 3.89 -29.04 -34.18
CA VAL A 126 3.57 -29.27 -35.59
C VAL A 126 4.78 -29.80 -36.37
N ARG A 127 6.00 -29.31 -36.10
CA ARG A 127 7.21 -29.85 -36.73
C ARG A 127 7.47 -31.30 -36.31
N LEU A 128 7.29 -31.62 -35.03
CA LEU A 128 7.45 -32.98 -34.51
C LEU A 128 6.40 -33.93 -35.10
N GLU A 129 5.13 -33.53 -35.17
CA GLU A 129 4.06 -34.33 -35.81
C GLU A 129 4.37 -34.64 -37.27
N LYS A 130 4.84 -33.64 -38.03
CA LYS A 130 5.27 -33.84 -39.43
C LYS A 130 6.40 -34.85 -39.57
N LEU A 131 7.40 -34.78 -38.69
CA LEU A 131 8.53 -35.74 -38.68
C LEU A 131 8.09 -37.16 -38.31
N ILE A 132 7.09 -37.30 -37.45
CA ILE A 132 6.51 -38.61 -37.09
C ILE A 132 5.67 -39.17 -38.25
N GLN A 133 4.91 -38.33 -38.96
CA GLN A 133 4.09 -38.74 -40.11
C GLN A 133 4.88 -39.05 -41.39
N THR A 134 6.12 -38.55 -41.51
CA THR A 134 7.00 -38.82 -42.68
C THR A 134 7.86 -40.08 -42.50
N LYS A 135 7.62 -40.87 -41.46
CA LYS A 135 8.33 -42.11 -41.15
C LYS A 135 7.40 -43.32 -41.33
#